data_AF-A0A7X9I557-F1
#
_entry.id   AF-A0A7X9I557-F1
#
_cell.length_a   1.000
_cell.length_b   1.000
_cell.length_c   1.000
_cell.angle_alpha   90.00
_cell.angle_beta   90.00
_cell.angle_gamma   90.00
#
_symmetry.space_group_name_H-M   'P 1'
#
loop_
_entity.id
_entity.type
_entity.pdbx_description
1 polymer ?
#
loop_
_entity_poly.entity_id
_entity_poly.type
_entity_poly.pdbx_seq_one_letter_code
_entity_poly.pdbx_strand_id
1 'polypeptide(L)' 'MQAVQIKPDVLLVGVQDPDLKVFDIIMTTEQGTTYNAYLIKGQEKTALVEVVKEKFFDEYLS' A
#
# COMPACT_ATOMS: atom_id res chain seq x y z
N MET A 1 1.33 5.54 6.16
CA MET A 1 0.65 6.62 5.39
C MET A 1 -0.80 6.76 5.83
N GLN A 2 -1.39 7.96 5.82
CA GLN A 2 -2.85 8.09 6.07
C GLN A 2 -3.66 7.59 4.87
N ALA A 3 -4.79 6.92 5.12
CA ALA A 3 -5.66 6.38 4.08
C ALA A 3 -6.17 7.49 3.13
N VAL A 4 -6.03 7.27 1.82
CA VAL A 4 -6.42 8.23 0.78
C VAL A 4 -7.66 7.73 0.04
N GLN A 5 -8.75 8.48 0.07
CA GLN A 5 -9.93 8.14 -0.72
C GLN A 5 -9.68 8.43 -2.20
N ILE A 6 -9.73 7.38 -3.03
CA ILE A 6 -9.51 7.47 -4.49
C ILE A 6 -10.82 7.42 -5.30
N LYS A 7 -11.88 6.88 -4.70
CA LYS A 7 -13.26 6.85 -5.21
C LYS A 7 -14.20 6.75 -4.00
N PRO A 8 -15.49 7.14 -4.10
CA PRO A 8 -16.45 6.78 -3.05
C PRO A 8 -16.29 5.32 -2.63
N ASP A 9 -16.14 5.13 -1.31
CA ASP A 9 -15.98 3.84 -0.65
C ASP A 9 -14.72 3.02 -1.00
N VAL A 10 -13.76 3.59 -1.73
CA VAL A 10 -12.47 2.96 -2.06
C VAL A 10 -11.33 3.82 -1.52
N LEU A 11 -10.58 3.25 -0.57
CA LEU A 11 -9.42 3.89 0.04
C LEU A 11 -8.14 3.16 -0.37
N LEU A 12 -7.12 3.92 -0.76
CA LEU A 12 -5.74 3.47 -0.81
C LEU A 12 -5.17 3.50 0.63
N VAL A 13 -4.75 2.34 1.12
CA VAL A 13 -4.22 2.11 2.49
C VAL A 13 -2.81 1.53 2.47
N GLY A 14 -2.13 1.59 1.32
CA GLY A 14 -0.78 1.09 1.14
C GLY A 14 0.32 1.94 1.81
N VAL A 15 1.58 1.57 1.54
CA VAL A 15 2.78 2.22 2.08
C VAL A 15 3.76 2.60 0.96
N GLN A 16 4.50 3.69 1.16
CA GLN A 16 5.60 4.11 0.28
C GLN A 16 6.95 3.58 0.79
N ASP A 17 7.80 3.10 -0.11
CA ASP A 17 9.18 2.65 0.16
C ASP A 17 10.14 3.45 -0.73
N PRO A 18 10.37 4.75 -0.43
CA PRO A 18 11.25 5.62 -1.22
C PRO A 18 12.73 5.19 -1.15
N ASP A 19 13.08 4.41 -0.13
CA ASP A 19 14.44 3.97 0.15
C ASP A 19 14.84 2.72 -0.63
N LEU A 20 13.89 2.02 -1.26
CA LEU A 20 14.20 0.89 -2.12
C LEU A 20 15.12 1.34 -3.27
N LYS A 21 16.27 0.71 -3.43
CA LYS A 21 17.22 0.98 -4.54
C LYS A 21 17.25 -0.12 -5.59
N VAL A 22 17.05 -1.36 -5.15
CA VAL A 22 16.99 -2.54 -6.03
C VAL A 22 15.69 -3.28 -5.72
N PHE A 23 14.83 -3.39 -6.73
CA PHE A 23 13.64 -4.21 -6.72
C PHE A 23 13.99 -5.63 -7.18
N ASP A 24 13.54 -6.61 -6.38
CA ASP A 24 13.98 -8.01 -6.43
C ASP A 24 15.51 -8.15 -6.44
N ILE A 25 16.09 -8.51 -7.60
CA ILE A 25 17.52 -8.85 -7.71
C ILE A 25 18.27 -7.88 -8.63
N ILE A 26 17.62 -7.35 -9.66
CA ILE A 26 18.33 -6.66 -10.76
C ILE A 26 17.77 -5.28 -11.10
N MET A 27 16.52 -4.98 -10.77
CA MET A 27 15.87 -3.77 -11.24
C MET A 27 16.22 -2.62 -10.30
N THR A 28 16.93 -1.61 -10.80
CA THR A 28 17.23 -0.41 -10.02
C THR A 28 16.10 0.61 -10.13
N THR A 29 15.85 1.36 -9.05
CA THR A 29 14.87 2.46 -9.04
C THR A 29 15.49 3.69 -8.37
N GLU A 30 15.29 4.85 -8.99
CA GLU A 30 15.77 6.14 -8.45
C GLU A 30 14.83 6.70 -7.37
N GLN A 31 13.53 6.36 -7.46
CA GLN A 31 12.46 6.96 -6.65
C GLN A 31 11.80 5.97 -5.68
N GLY A 32 12.39 4.78 -5.51
CA GLY A 32 11.81 3.73 -4.67
C GLY A 32 10.61 3.04 -5.30
N THR A 33 9.67 2.60 -4.47
CA THR A 33 8.43 1.93 -4.89
C THR A 33 7.28 2.20 -3.92
N THR A 34 6.11 1.63 -4.22
CA THR A 34 4.92 1.64 -3.35
C THR A 34 4.36 0.24 -3.23
N TYR A 35 3.89 -0.15 -2.04
CA TYR A 35 3.07 -1.34 -1.83
C TYR A 35 1.63 -0.90 -1.65
N ASN A 36 0.84 -0.98 -2.73
CA ASN A 36 -0.53 -0.49 -2.75
C ASN A 36 -1.48 -1.56 -2.23
N ALA A 37 -2.25 -1.21 -1.19
CA ALA A 37 -3.36 -1.99 -0.68
C ALA A 37 -4.62 -1.12 -0.68
N TYR A 38 -5.79 -1.74 -0.85
CA TYR A 38 -7.06 -1.02 -0.98
C TYR A 38 -8.12 -1.56 -0.02
N LEU A 39 -8.79 -0.64 0.68
CA LEU A 39 -9.94 -0.96 1.51
C LEU A 39 -11.22 -0.53 0.77
N ILE A 40 -12.04 -1.50 0.42
CA ILE A 40 -13.31 -1.31 -0.29
C ILE A 40 -14.45 -1.51 0.70
N LYS A 41 -15.21 -0.45 0.97
CA LYS A 41 -16.34 -0.45 1.91
C LYS A 41 -17.65 -0.67 1.14
N GLY A 42 -18.07 -1.92 1.02
CA GLY A 42 -19.42 -2.23 0.56
C GLY A 42 -20.45 -1.91 1.65
N GLN A 43 -21.72 -1.84 1.24
CA GLN A 43 -22.84 -1.56 2.17
C GLN A 43 -23.02 -2.67 3.23
N GLU A 44 -22.73 -3.93 2.86
CA GLU A 44 -22.86 -5.09 3.75
C GLU A 44 -21.51 -5.66 4.20
N LYS A 45 -20.48 -5.53 3.36
CA LYS A 45 -19.17 -6.16 3.59
C LYS A 45 -18.05 -5.21 3.22
N THR A 46 -16.96 -5.33 3.96
CA THR A 46 -15.70 -4.65 3.65
C THR A 46 -14.70 -5.68 3.11
N ALA A 47 -13.98 -5.32 2.05
CA ALA A 47 -12.92 -6.13 1.49
C ALA A 47 -11.60 -5.37 1.53
N LEU A 48 -10.54 -6.08 1.92
CA LEU A 48 -9.17 -5.62 1.77
C LEU A 48 -8.56 -6.31 0.55
N VAL A 49 -7.95 -5.54 -0.34
CA VAL A 49 -7.28 -6.02 -1.56
C VAL A 49 -5.80 -5.70 -1.45
N GLU A 50 -4.97 -6.73 -1.61
CA GLU A 50 -3.51 -6.69 -1.41
C GLU A 50 -3.04 -6.37 0.03
N VAL A 51 -1.74 -6.52 0.24
CA VAL A 51 -1.03 -6.25 1.51
C VAL A 51 0.33 -5.60 1.23
N VAL A 52 1.02 -5.17 2.27
CA VAL A 52 2.38 -4.62 2.18
C VAL A 52 3.45 -5.65 2.54
N LYS A 53 4.73 -5.34 2.28
CA LYS A 53 5.85 -6.15 2.78
C LYS A 53 5.91 -6.13 4.31
N GLU A 54 6.34 -7.24 4.90
CA GLU A 54 6.41 -7.46 6.36
C GLU A 54 7.07 -6.32 7.13
N LYS A 55 8.18 -5.76 6.63
CA LYS A 55 8.90 -4.65 7.28
C LYS A 55 8.06 -3.37 7.45
N PHE A 56 6.94 -3.26 6.75
CA PHE A 56 6.00 -2.13 6.84
C PHE A 56 4.72 -2.46 7.59
N PHE A 57 4.63 -3.61 8.25
CA PHE A 57 3.41 -4.04 8.93
C PHE A 57 2.92 -3.03 9.98
N ASP A 58 3.83 -2.46 10.78
CA ASP A 58 3.46 -1.48 11.79
C ASP A 58 2.96 -0.16 11.17
N GLU A 59 3.57 0.31 10.08
CA GLU A 59 3.09 1.49 9.34
C GLU A 59 1.74 1.20 8.65
N TYR A 60 1.52 -0.04 8.23
CA TYR A 60 0.28 -0.45 7.60
C TYR A 60 -0.91 -0.46 8.56
N LEU A 61 -0.67 -0.59 9.86
CA LEU A 61 -1.69 -0.55 10.91
C LEU A 61 -1.96 0.86 11.47
N SER A 62 -1.08 1.84 11.21
CA SER A 62 -1.17 3.21 11.75
C SER A 62 -2.07 4.13 10.93
#